data_AF-A0A497XXV1-F1
#
_entry.id   AF-A0A497XXV1-F1
#
_cell.length_a   1.000
_cell.length_b   1.000
_cell.length_c   1.000
_cell.angle_alpha   90.00
_cell.angle_beta   90.00
_cell.angle_gamma   90.00
#
_symmetry.space_group_name_H-M   'P 1'
#
loop_
_entity.id
_entity.type
_entity.pdbx_description
1 polymer ?
#
loop_
_entity_poly.entity_id
_entity_poly.type
_entity_poly.pdbx_seq_one_letter_code
_entity_poly.pdbx_strand_id
1 'polypeptide(L)'
;MTEYKEFQDNSLYLKDDFKQKASNLVLFADIFIFYMTVTVLAIFETDFRPDLSLGKIMNERLRVAAADLQDIHLQHLQAIGQRSDDLVVYISYNPKYKIRWRVVNDVPEDVENFVAQTCGNLGYIHWKTASVNVFKGSE
;
A
#
# COMPACT_ATOMS: atom_id res chain seq x y z
N MET A 1 -45.68 29.55 31.12
CA MET A 1 -45.39 29.73 29.68
C MET A 1 -43.89 29.90 29.40
N THR A 2 -43.09 30.35 30.37
CA THR A 2 -41.63 30.55 30.26
C THR A 2 -40.83 29.23 30.23
N GLU A 3 -41.20 28.26 31.06
CA GLU A 3 -40.54 26.94 31.17
C GLU A 3 -40.54 26.13 29.86
N TYR A 4 -41.63 26.22 29.08
CA TYR A 4 -41.74 25.54 27.78
C TYR A 4 -40.78 26.11 26.73
N LYS A 5 -40.47 27.41 26.79
CA LYS A 5 -39.49 28.04 25.89
C LYS A 5 -38.07 27.61 26.25
N GLU A 6 -37.75 27.60 27.54
CA GLU A 6 -36.43 27.20 28.04
C GLU A 6 -36.10 25.73 27.73
N PHE A 7 -37.10 24.84 27.79
CA PHE A 7 -36.95 23.45 27.38
C PHE A 7 -36.69 23.31 25.86
N GLN A 8 -37.36 24.10 25.03
CA GLN A 8 -37.16 24.08 23.57
C GLN A 8 -35.78 24.64 23.18
N ASP A 9 -35.34 25.72 23.82
CA ASP A 9 -34.04 26.33 23.57
C ASP A 9 -32.92 25.35 23.96
N ASN A 10 -32.97 24.75 25.15
CA ASN A 10 -31.99 23.75 25.57
C ASN A 10 -31.96 22.52 24.64
N SER A 11 -33.12 22.08 24.13
CA SER A 11 -33.17 20.99 23.15
C SER A 11 -32.52 21.37 21.81
N LEU A 12 -32.67 22.62 21.38
CA LEU A 12 -32.07 23.14 20.15
C LEU A 12 -30.54 23.23 20.29
N TYR A 13 -30.05 23.80 21.39
CA TYR A 13 -28.61 23.87 21.70
C TYR A 13 -27.93 22.49 21.71
N LEU A 14 -28.58 21.49 22.32
CA LEU A 14 -28.04 20.13 22.36
C LEU A 14 -27.99 19.47 20.97
N LYS A 15 -28.98 19.76 20.10
CA LYS A 15 -28.97 19.27 18.71
C LYS A 15 -27.85 19.90 17.91
N ASP A 16 -27.60 21.19 18.09
CA ASP A 16 -26.56 21.91 17.37
C ASP A 16 -25.14 21.48 17.83
N ASP A 17 -24.92 21.29 19.14
CA ASP A 17 -23.66 20.75 19.67
C ASP A 17 -23.39 19.32 19.16
N PHE A 18 -24.41 18.46 19.12
CA PHE A 18 -24.29 17.11 18.58
C PHE A 18 -23.95 17.14 17.08
N LYS A 19 -24.62 18.01 16.31
CA LYS A 19 -24.38 18.16 14.87
C LYS A 19 -22.98 18.72 14.59
N GLN A 20 -22.49 19.64 15.42
CA GLN A 20 -21.13 20.19 15.30
C GLN A 20 -20.08 19.15 15.67
N LYS A 21 -20.27 18.38 16.74
CA LYS A 21 -19.38 17.27 17.11
C LYS A 21 -19.35 16.17 16.05
N ALA A 22 -20.51 15.81 15.50
CA ALA A 22 -20.60 14.85 14.40
C ALA A 22 -19.91 15.38 13.13
N SER A 23 -20.09 16.66 12.79
CA SER A 23 -19.43 17.28 11.64
C SER A 23 -17.91 17.32 11.82
N ASN A 24 -17.42 17.67 13.01
CA ASN A 24 -16.00 17.64 13.32
C ASN A 24 -15.46 16.20 13.27
N LEU A 25 -16.17 15.22 13.83
CA LEU A 25 -15.78 13.81 13.80
C LEU A 25 -15.70 13.27 12.36
N VAL A 26 -16.63 13.67 11.49
CA VAL A 26 -16.60 13.36 10.05
C VAL A 26 -15.39 14.03 9.39
N LEU A 27 -15.12 15.31 9.67
CA LEU A 27 -13.95 16.01 9.12
C LEU A 27 -12.62 15.38 9.58
N PHE A 28 -12.53 14.99 10.85
CA PHE A 28 -11.36 14.29 11.41
C PHE A 28 -11.19 12.90 10.80
N ALA A 29 -12.30 12.18 10.58
CA ALA A 29 -12.29 10.90 9.89
C ALA A 29 -11.85 11.08 8.43
N ASP A 30 -12.38 12.07 7.70
CA ASP A 30 -11.99 12.36 6.33
C ASP A 30 -10.50 12.71 6.22
N ILE A 31 -9.94 13.51 7.15
CA ILE A 31 -8.50 13.82 7.18
C ILE A 31 -7.62 12.56 7.43
N PHE A 32 -8.14 11.55 8.14
CA PHE A 32 -7.42 10.30 8.44
C PHE A 32 -7.73 9.13 7.49
N ILE A 33 -8.71 9.24 6.58
CA ILE A 33 -9.21 8.11 5.75
C ILE A 33 -8.64 8.11 4.31
N PHE A 34 -7.86 9.10 3.92
CA PHE A 34 -7.32 9.25 2.55
C PHE A 34 -5.89 8.70 2.34
N TYR A 35 -5.46 7.70 3.12
CA TYR A 35 -4.12 7.11 2.94
C TYR A 35 -4.20 5.73 2.28
N MET A 36 -3.55 5.62 1.12
CA MET A 36 -3.28 4.35 0.46
C MET A 36 -2.25 3.56 1.29
N THR A 37 -2.51 2.30 1.64
CA THR A 37 -1.47 1.48 2.30
C THR A 37 -0.51 0.96 1.25
N VAL A 38 0.78 1.31 1.35
CA VAL A 38 1.82 0.74 0.48
C VAL A 38 2.63 -0.28 1.27
N THR A 39 2.71 -1.51 0.76
CA THR A 39 3.50 -2.61 1.34
C THR A 39 4.46 -3.17 0.30
N VAL A 40 5.74 -3.25 0.65
CA VAL A 40 6.76 -3.89 -0.21
C VAL A 40 7.34 -5.12 0.49
N LEU A 41 7.19 -6.28 -0.13
CA LEU A 41 7.67 -7.55 0.42
C LEU A 41 8.91 -8.06 -0.33
N ALA A 42 9.99 -8.29 0.42
CA ALA A 42 11.19 -8.96 -0.04
C ALA A 42 10.99 -10.49 -0.02
N ILE A 43 10.98 -11.11 -1.20
CA ILE A 43 10.89 -12.57 -1.37
C ILE A 43 12.30 -13.13 -1.47
N PHE A 44 12.73 -13.84 -0.42
CA PHE A 44 14.07 -14.42 -0.30
C PHE A 44 14.17 -15.80 -0.96
N GLU A 45 13.05 -16.50 -1.16
CA GLU A 45 13.00 -17.73 -1.92
C GLU A 45 13.34 -17.45 -3.38
N THR A 46 14.46 -18.01 -3.82
CA THR A 46 14.97 -17.87 -5.18
C THR A 46 15.09 -19.24 -5.83
N ASP A 47 15.00 -19.26 -7.16
CA ASP A 47 15.16 -20.44 -8.02
C ASP A 47 16.62 -20.89 -8.17
N PHE A 48 17.55 -20.11 -7.62
CA PHE A 48 18.97 -20.40 -7.55
C PHE A 48 19.42 -20.47 -6.10
N ARG A 49 20.53 -21.16 -5.84
CA ARG A 49 21.11 -21.28 -4.49
C ARG A 49 22.44 -20.55 -4.43
N PRO A 50 22.50 -19.31 -3.88
CA PRO A 50 23.77 -18.66 -3.63
C PRO A 50 24.51 -19.37 -2.49
N ASP A 51 25.83 -19.23 -2.45
CA ASP A 51 26.61 -19.64 -1.28
C ASP A 51 26.10 -18.93 -0.01
N LEU A 52 26.22 -19.58 1.15
CA LEU A 52 25.59 -19.13 2.40
C LEU A 52 25.93 -17.68 2.78
N SER A 53 27.19 -17.27 2.62
CA SER A 53 27.64 -15.91 2.93
C SER A 53 27.05 -14.88 1.96
N LEU A 54 27.00 -15.20 0.68
CA LEU A 54 26.41 -14.35 -0.35
C LEU A 54 24.89 -14.22 -0.15
N GLY A 55 24.21 -15.32 0.16
CA GLY A 55 22.77 -15.33 0.43
C GLY A 55 22.38 -14.40 1.59
N LYS A 56 23.15 -14.39 2.68
CA LYS A 56 22.93 -13.46 3.80
C LYS A 56 23.03 -11.99 3.37
N ILE A 57 24.09 -11.64 2.64
CA ILE A 57 24.31 -10.27 2.16
C ILE A 57 23.21 -9.85 1.18
N MET A 58 22.81 -10.75 0.28
CA MET A 58 21.73 -10.52 -0.66
C MET A 58 20.40 -10.27 0.06
N ASN A 59 20.03 -11.12 1.03
CA ASN A 59 18.78 -10.95 1.76
C ASN A 59 18.76 -9.63 2.54
N GLU A 60 19.88 -9.23 3.14
CA GLU A 60 20.01 -7.94 3.80
C GLU A 60 19.76 -6.78 2.83
N ARG A 61 20.44 -6.80 1.68
CA ARG A 61 20.30 -5.77 0.64
C ARG A 61 18.89 -5.70 0.08
N LEU A 62 18.24 -6.84 -0.12
CA LEU A 62 16.87 -6.89 -0.62
C LEU A 62 15.88 -6.34 0.40
N ARG A 63 16.09 -6.60 1.70
CA ARG A 63 15.23 -6.06 2.75
C ARG A 63 15.35 -4.54 2.84
N VAL A 64 16.57 -4.00 2.78
CA VAL A 64 16.80 -2.55 2.72
C VAL A 64 16.15 -1.96 1.47
N ALA A 65 16.35 -2.58 0.32
CA ALA A 65 15.72 -2.17 -0.94
C ALA A 65 14.18 -2.16 -0.88
N ALA A 66 13.57 -3.11 -0.15
CA ALA A 66 12.12 -3.14 0.06
C ALA A 66 11.66 -1.96 0.92
N ALA A 67 12.35 -1.70 2.03
CA ALA A 67 12.07 -0.57 2.91
C ALA A 67 12.24 0.77 2.17
N ASP A 68 13.34 0.95 1.44
CA ASP A 68 13.57 2.18 0.65
C ASP A 68 12.51 2.36 -0.45
N LEU A 69 12.13 1.28 -1.13
CA LEU A 69 11.07 1.34 -2.15
C LEU A 69 9.74 1.79 -1.52
N GLN A 70 9.39 1.26 -0.35
CA GLN A 70 8.17 1.61 0.36
C GLN A 70 8.19 3.05 0.89
N ASP A 71 9.20 3.37 1.70
CA ASP A 71 9.20 4.53 2.59
C ASP A 71 9.74 5.81 1.91
N ILE A 72 10.49 5.65 0.81
CA ILE A 72 11.11 6.78 0.09
C ILE A 72 10.49 6.91 -1.29
N HIS A 73 10.51 5.85 -2.08
CA HIS A 73 10.19 5.92 -3.50
C HIS A 73 8.67 5.91 -3.77
N LEU A 74 7.90 5.16 -2.99
CA LEU A 74 6.45 5.04 -3.13
C LEU A 74 5.66 5.86 -2.10
N GLN A 75 6.33 6.64 -1.25
CA GLN A 75 5.67 7.46 -0.21
C GLN A 75 4.57 8.39 -0.76
N HIS A 76 4.71 8.86 -2.00
CA HIS A 76 3.74 9.76 -2.63
C HIS A 76 2.38 9.10 -2.82
N LEU A 77 2.36 7.78 -3.04
CA LEU A 77 1.12 7.03 -3.16
C LEU A 77 0.39 6.95 -1.82
N GLN A 78 1.14 6.91 -0.70
CA GLN A 78 0.52 6.95 0.63
C GLN A 78 -0.27 8.25 0.84
N ALA A 79 0.23 9.39 0.36
CA ALA A 79 -0.39 10.70 0.52
C ALA A 79 -1.53 11.00 -0.48
N ILE A 80 -1.73 10.15 -1.48
CA ILE A 80 -2.72 10.30 -2.55
C ILE A 80 -3.66 9.08 -2.48
N GLY A 81 -4.57 9.04 -1.51
CA GLY A 81 -5.51 7.93 -1.38
C GLY A 81 -6.97 8.37 -1.36
N GLN A 82 -7.80 7.80 -2.25
CA GLN A 82 -9.15 7.42 -1.87
C GLN A 82 -9.10 6.02 -1.25
N ARG A 83 -10.09 5.70 -0.41
CA ARG A 83 -10.17 4.55 0.51
C ARG A 83 -10.02 3.14 -0.11
N SER A 84 -9.79 2.98 -1.42
CA SER A 84 -10.03 1.72 -2.13
C SER A 84 -8.83 0.82 -2.43
N ASP A 85 -7.60 1.31 -2.49
CA ASP A 85 -6.54 0.51 -3.11
C ASP A 85 -5.31 0.39 -2.22
N ASP A 86 -5.16 -0.71 -1.48
CA ASP A 86 -3.84 -1.04 -0.94
C ASP A 86 -2.90 -1.37 -2.11
N LEU A 87 -1.61 -1.02 -2.04
CA LEU A 87 -0.60 -1.44 -3.00
C LEU A 87 0.33 -2.45 -2.36
N VAL A 88 0.40 -3.64 -2.94
CA VAL A 88 1.36 -4.68 -2.54
C VAL A 88 2.32 -4.94 -3.69
N VAL A 89 3.61 -4.66 -3.44
CA VAL A 89 4.70 -4.91 -4.39
C VAL A 89 5.59 -6.02 -3.86
N TYR A 90 5.85 -7.04 -4.68
CA TYR A 90 6.87 -8.04 -4.38
C TYR A 90 8.16 -7.68 -5.08
N ILE A 91 9.28 -7.79 -4.37
CA ILE A 91 10.62 -7.74 -4.95
C ILE A 91 11.41 -9.01 -4.63
N SER A 92 12.24 -9.45 -5.56
CA SER A 92 13.08 -10.64 -5.39
C SER A 92 14.32 -10.54 -6.28
N TYR A 93 15.33 -11.37 -6.05
CA TYR A 93 16.43 -11.51 -7.01
C TYR A 93 16.06 -12.50 -8.12
N ASN A 94 16.54 -12.24 -9.34
CA ASN A 94 16.63 -13.24 -10.39
C ASN A 94 18.00 -13.95 -10.38
N PRO A 95 18.21 -15.01 -11.18
CA PRO A 95 19.50 -15.72 -11.25
C PRO A 95 20.71 -14.88 -11.68
N LYS A 96 20.49 -13.67 -12.23
CA LYS A 96 21.55 -12.70 -12.58
C LYS A 96 21.79 -11.68 -11.46
N TYR A 97 21.26 -11.93 -10.26
CA TYR A 97 21.31 -11.05 -9.08
C TYR A 97 20.75 -9.64 -9.33
N LYS A 98 19.83 -9.50 -10.28
CA LYS A 98 19.06 -8.27 -10.49
C LYS A 98 17.76 -8.35 -9.70
N ILE A 99 17.37 -7.25 -9.08
CA ILE A 99 16.08 -7.14 -8.41
C ILE A 99 14.99 -7.12 -9.49
N ARG A 100 13.98 -7.96 -9.31
CA ARG A 100 12.76 -7.99 -10.09
C ARG A 100 11.58 -7.60 -9.22
N TRP A 101 10.56 -6.99 -9.81
CA TRP A 101 9.41 -6.44 -9.08
C TRP A 101 8.09 -6.81 -9.75
N ARG A 102 6.99 -6.88 -8.98
CA ARG A 102 5.62 -6.96 -9.51
C ARG A 102 4.62 -6.42 -8.51
N VAL A 103 3.53 -5.84 -8.99
CA VAL A 103 2.31 -5.66 -8.19
C VAL A 103 1.61 -7.02 -8.08
N VAL A 104 1.03 -7.34 -6.92
CA VAL A 104 0.39 -8.64 -6.67
C VAL A 104 -1.10 -8.57 -6.34
N ASN A 105 -1.66 -7.38 -6.31
CA ASN A 105 -3.09 -7.12 -6.17
C ASN A 105 -3.55 -6.18 -7.29
N ASP A 106 -4.86 -6.15 -7.54
CA ASP A 106 -5.42 -5.23 -8.52
C ASP A 106 -5.30 -3.79 -7.97
N VAL A 107 -4.80 -2.88 -8.81
CA VAL A 107 -4.71 -1.44 -8.53
C VAL A 107 -5.05 -0.66 -9.81
N PRO A 108 -5.40 0.62 -9.70
CA PRO A 108 -5.57 1.50 -10.87
C PRO A 108 -4.35 1.53 -11.79
N GLU A 109 -4.57 1.68 -13.10
CA GLU A 109 -3.51 1.64 -14.12
C GLU A 109 -2.45 2.74 -13.92
N ASP A 110 -2.84 3.91 -13.44
CA ASP A 110 -1.93 5.01 -13.10
C ASP A 110 -1.00 4.65 -11.93
N VAL A 111 -1.48 3.91 -10.93
CA VAL A 111 -0.66 3.36 -9.85
C VAL A 111 0.34 2.34 -10.41
N GLU A 112 -0.08 1.39 -11.25
CA GLU A 112 0.83 0.42 -11.87
C GLU A 112 1.93 1.11 -12.69
N ASN A 113 1.54 2.11 -13.48
CA ASN A 113 2.46 2.89 -14.31
C ASN A 113 3.47 3.67 -13.45
N PHE A 114 3.02 4.26 -12.32
CA PHE A 114 3.91 4.94 -11.38
C PHE A 114 4.93 3.98 -10.75
N VAL A 115 4.48 2.80 -10.30
CA VAL A 115 5.37 1.76 -9.75
C VAL A 115 6.35 1.30 -10.83
N ALA A 116 5.89 1.11 -12.07
CA ALA A 116 6.72 0.69 -13.19
C ALA A 116 7.83 1.69 -13.52
N GLN A 117 7.48 2.98 -13.60
CA GLN A 117 8.45 4.04 -13.84
C GLN A 117 9.46 4.14 -12.70
N THR A 118 8.97 4.11 -11.45
CA THR A 118 9.81 4.18 -10.24
C THR A 118 10.81 3.03 -10.18
N CYS A 119 10.32 1.79 -10.34
CA CYS A 119 11.18 0.60 -10.34
C CYS A 119 12.15 0.58 -11.53
N GLY A 120 11.73 1.08 -12.71
CA GLY A 120 12.59 1.24 -13.88
C GLY A 120 13.76 2.19 -13.63
N ASN A 121 13.51 3.33 -12.97
CA ASN A 121 14.54 4.30 -12.59
C ASN A 121 15.56 3.74 -11.59
N LEU A 122 15.15 2.78 -10.74
CA LEU A 122 16.02 2.04 -9.83
C LEU A 122 16.78 0.89 -10.50
N GLY A 123 16.51 0.61 -11.79
CA GLY A 123 17.10 -0.49 -12.54
C GLY A 123 16.51 -1.86 -12.20
N TYR A 124 15.32 -1.91 -11.58
CA TYR A 124 14.62 -3.15 -11.28
C TYR A 124 13.88 -3.66 -12.53
N ILE A 125 13.73 -4.98 -12.63
CA ILE A 125 13.18 -5.64 -13.82
C ILE A 125 11.74 -6.08 -13.54
N HIS A 126 10.81 -5.82 -14.46
CA HIS A 126 9.45 -6.31 -14.29
C HIS A 126 9.41 -7.85 -14.25
N TRP A 127 8.84 -8.39 -13.18
CA TRP A 127 8.68 -9.81 -12.93
C TRP A 127 7.41 -10.30 -13.64
N LYS A 128 7.55 -10.51 -14.95
CA LYS A 128 6.54 -11.22 -15.74
C LYS A 128 6.49 -12.68 -15.27
N THR A 129 5.39 -13.11 -14.66
CA THR A 129 5.15 -14.54 -14.43
C THR A 129 5.14 -15.21 -15.80
N ALA A 130 5.97 -16.23 -16.02
CA ALA A 130 5.59 -17.24 -17.01
C ALA A 130 4.26 -17.79 -16.49
N SER A 131 3.20 -17.68 -17.31
CA SER A 131 1.85 -18.17 -17.07
C SER A 131 1.79 -19.22 -15.96
N VAL A 132 0.99 -18.95 -14.92
CA VAL A 132 0.56 -19.95 -13.93
C VAL A 132 0.36 -21.27 -14.66
N ASN A 133 1.17 -22.28 -14.35
CA ASN A 133 0.89 -23.64 -14.79
C ASN A 133 -0.45 -24.00 -14.16
N VAL A 134 -1.52 -23.82 -14.93
CA VAL A 134 -2.83 -24.38 -14.61
C VAL A 134 -2.61 -25.88 -14.61
N PHE A 135 -2.39 -26.46 -13.42
CA PHE A 135 -2.52 -27.89 -13.23
C PHE A 135 -3.98 -28.21 -13.57
N LYS A 136 -4.23 -28.63 -14.82
CA LYS A 136 -5.43 -29.38 -15.15
C LYS A 136 -5.34 -30.67 -14.32
N GLY A 137 -6.13 -30.75 -13.26
CA GLY A 137 -6.40 -32.01 -12.60
C GLY A 137 -6.88 -32.98 -13.67
N SER A 138 -6.15 -34.08 -13.86
CA SER A 138 -6.62 -35.21 -14.63
C SER A 138 -7.82 -35.81 -13.91
N GLU A 139 -8.94 -35.90 -14.61
CA GLU A 139 -10.11 -36.75 -14.25
C GLU A 139 -9.70 -38.19 -13.98
#